data_AF-A7WQ08-F1
#
_entry.id   AF-A7WQ08-F1
#
_cell.length_a   1.000
_cell.length_b   1.000
_cell.length_c   1.000
_cell.angle_alpha   90.00
_cell.angle_beta   90.00
_cell.angle_gamma   90.00
#
_symmetry.space_group_name_H-M   'P 1'
#
loop_
_entity.id
_entity.type
_entity.pdbx_description
1 polymer ?
#
loop_
_entity_poly.entity_id
_entity_poly.type
_entity_poly.pdbx_seq_one_letter_code
_entity_poly.pdbx_strand_id
1 'polypeptide(L)'
;MGAAECCLEREDETQNGDLLVSQFLERLTPLEVSTGLATLSLVEAELPDSGDHITIDLDRFALAGLILTGSIRVTVIGAEIGARVVVDVEKPLDSDRATVQVKAFTVKDKGMKLTEKALSIDSLKHFVCNRLEGKINDEIMSRCKSQLDGRQENDAEPLDEHG
;
A
#
# COMPACT_ATOMS: atom_id res chain seq x y z
N MET A 1 19.12 -48.04 -12.85
CA MET A 1 18.92 -47.48 -11.50
C MET A 1 18.66 -45.99 -11.69
N GLY A 2 17.38 -45.62 -11.72
CA GLY A 2 16.95 -44.24 -11.93
C GLY A 2 16.58 -43.62 -10.59
N ALA A 3 17.22 -42.51 -10.25
CA ALA A 3 16.71 -41.59 -9.24
C ALA A 3 16.01 -40.47 -10.03
N ALA A 4 14.68 -40.55 -10.07
CA ALA A 4 13.87 -39.38 -10.39
C ALA A 4 13.79 -38.57 -9.09
N GLU A 5 14.54 -37.48 -9.04
CA GLU A 5 14.35 -36.45 -8.02
C GLU A 5 12.96 -35.84 -8.23
N CYS A 6 12.08 -36.04 -7.26
CA CYS A 6 10.78 -35.41 -7.19
C CYS A 6 10.96 -33.90 -7.01
N CYS A 7 10.97 -33.15 -8.11
CA CYS A 7 10.60 -31.74 -8.10
C CYS A 7 9.10 -31.65 -7.74
N LEU A 8 8.81 -31.48 -6.45
CA LEU A 8 7.51 -31.01 -6.00
C LEU A 8 7.41 -29.53 -6.37
N GLU A 9 6.87 -29.26 -7.56
CA GLU A 9 6.37 -27.94 -7.96
C GLU A 9 5.26 -27.53 -6.99
N ARG A 10 5.58 -26.60 -6.10
CA ARG A 10 4.65 -25.93 -5.17
C ARG A 10 3.89 -24.86 -5.97
N GLU A 11 2.84 -25.26 -6.67
CA GLU A 11 2.02 -24.36 -7.51
C GLU A 11 0.74 -23.81 -6.82
N ASP A 12 0.53 -24.06 -5.52
CA ASP A 12 -0.73 -23.73 -4.83
C ASP A 12 -0.66 -22.53 -3.84
N GLU A 13 0.51 -21.91 -3.60
CA GLU A 13 0.61 -20.78 -2.65
C GLU A 13 0.29 -19.40 -3.29
N THR A 14 0.24 -19.30 -4.62
CA THR A 14 0.13 -18.00 -5.31
C THR A 14 -1.30 -17.45 -5.33
N GLN A 15 -2.34 -18.29 -5.43
CA GLN A 15 -3.73 -17.82 -5.59
C GLN A 15 -4.30 -17.08 -4.37
N ASN A 16 -3.87 -17.44 -3.15
CA ASN A 16 -4.29 -16.72 -1.95
C ASN A 16 -3.59 -15.36 -1.80
N GLY A 17 -2.38 -15.21 -2.34
CA GLY A 17 -1.63 -13.96 -2.33
C GLY A 17 -2.34 -12.88 -3.12
N ASP A 18 -2.79 -13.19 -4.34
CA ASP A 18 -3.49 -12.25 -5.22
C ASP A 18 -4.76 -11.64 -4.60
N LEU A 19 -5.55 -12.44 -3.88
CA LEU A 19 -6.78 -11.95 -3.23
C LEU A 19 -6.49 -10.99 -2.07
N LEU A 20 -5.48 -11.28 -1.25
CA LEU A 20 -5.08 -10.43 -0.12
C LEU A 20 -4.48 -9.11 -0.61
N VAL A 21 -3.67 -9.20 -1.65
CA VAL A 21 -3.06 -8.05 -2.32
C VAL A 21 -4.14 -7.18 -2.95
N SER A 22 -5.06 -7.74 -3.73
CA SER A 22 -6.15 -6.98 -4.34
C SER A 22 -6.99 -6.22 -3.30
N GLN A 23 -7.37 -6.89 -2.20
CA GLN A 23 -8.08 -6.22 -1.10
C GLN A 23 -7.26 -5.13 -0.41
N PHE A 24 -5.93 -5.28 -0.35
CA PHE A 24 -5.04 -4.26 0.19
C PHE A 24 -4.96 -3.05 -0.75
N LEU A 25 -4.86 -3.28 -2.06
CA LEU A 25 -4.86 -2.24 -3.10
C LEU A 25 -6.16 -1.44 -3.10
N GLU A 26 -7.32 -2.12 -3.03
CA GLU A 26 -8.64 -1.49 -2.95
C GLU A 26 -8.84 -0.61 -1.71
N ARG A 27 -8.05 -0.80 -0.65
CA ARG A 27 -8.12 0.04 0.57
C ARG A 27 -7.15 1.20 0.52
N LEU A 28 -6.04 1.02 -0.17
CA LEU A 28 -5.07 2.06 -0.41
C LEU A 28 -5.65 3.19 -1.23
N THR A 29 -6.48 2.87 -2.23
CA THR A 29 -7.18 3.83 -3.08
C THR A 29 -8.68 3.91 -2.75
N PRO A 30 -9.32 5.08 -2.85
CA PRO A 30 -8.74 6.35 -3.26
C PRO A 30 -7.90 7.00 -2.15
N LEU A 31 -6.82 7.68 -2.53
CA LEU A 31 -5.98 8.48 -1.63
C LEU A 31 -5.87 9.90 -2.16
N GLU A 32 -6.21 10.87 -1.31
CA GLU A 32 -6.06 12.29 -1.62
C GLU A 32 -4.98 12.94 -0.76
N VAL A 33 -4.05 13.62 -1.42
CA VAL A 33 -2.91 14.30 -0.80
C VAL A 33 -2.92 15.76 -1.23
N SER A 34 -3.31 16.63 -0.30
CA SER A 34 -3.31 18.08 -0.50
C SER A 34 -2.01 18.70 -0.01
N THR A 35 -1.33 19.43 -0.89
CA THR A 35 -0.09 20.19 -0.62
C THR A 35 -0.32 21.70 -0.52
N GLY A 36 -1.59 22.12 -0.48
CA GLY A 36 -2.03 23.53 -0.51
C GLY A 36 -2.04 24.12 -1.93
N LEU A 37 -0.95 23.95 -2.68
CA LEU A 37 -0.84 24.42 -4.07
C LEU A 37 -1.44 23.44 -5.09
N ALA A 38 -1.43 22.16 -4.76
CA ALA A 38 -2.01 21.11 -5.58
C ALA A 38 -2.61 20.00 -4.71
N THR A 39 -3.61 19.32 -5.25
CA THR A 39 -4.22 18.11 -4.68
C THR A 39 -3.90 16.95 -5.61
N LEU A 40 -3.19 15.94 -5.11
CA LEU A 40 -2.97 14.67 -5.78
C LEU A 40 -4.09 13.71 -5.36
N SER A 41 -4.84 13.18 -6.31
CA SER A 41 -5.87 12.17 -6.10
C SER A 41 -5.43 10.88 -6.80
N LEU A 42 -5.00 9.89 -6.03
CA LEU A 42 -4.67 8.55 -6.50
C LEU A 42 -5.94 7.70 -6.43
N VAL A 43 -6.37 7.20 -7.58
CA VAL A 43 -7.67 6.52 -7.75
C VAL A 43 -7.52 5.03 -7.95
N GLU A 44 -6.40 4.61 -8.53
CA GLU A 44 -6.14 3.23 -8.94
C GLU A 44 -4.77 2.80 -8.41
N ALA A 45 -4.69 1.52 -8.04
CA ALA A 45 -3.49 0.89 -7.52
C ALA A 45 -3.33 -0.47 -8.20
N GLU A 46 -2.18 -0.69 -8.82
CA GLU A 46 -1.90 -1.85 -9.64
C GLU A 46 -0.49 -2.35 -9.36
N LEU A 47 -0.29 -3.67 -9.47
CA LEU A 47 1.04 -4.26 -9.43
C LEU A 47 1.53 -4.54 -10.85
N PRO A 48 2.83 -4.37 -11.11
CA PRO A 48 3.41 -4.73 -12.39
C PRO A 48 3.27 -6.24 -12.63
N ASP A 49 2.75 -6.62 -13.81
CA ASP A 49 2.59 -8.00 -14.29
C ASP A 49 3.89 -8.84 -14.34
N SER A 50 5.05 -8.25 -14.07
CA SER A 50 6.32 -8.97 -14.08
C SER A 50 6.50 -9.74 -12.77
N GLY A 51 6.62 -11.07 -12.84
CA GLY A 51 6.44 -12.01 -11.75
C GLY A 51 7.43 -11.99 -10.55
N ASP A 52 8.23 -10.94 -10.35
CA ASP A 52 9.27 -10.84 -9.31
C ASP A 52 9.09 -9.61 -8.38
N HIS A 53 7.87 -9.11 -8.20
CA HIS A 53 7.63 -7.83 -7.51
C HIS A 53 6.91 -7.94 -6.16
N ILE A 54 6.37 -9.12 -5.84
CA ILE A 54 5.64 -9.36 -4.60
C ILE A 54 6.41 -10.40 -3.80
N THR A 55 6.90 -10.02 -2.62
CA THR A 55 7.51 -10.95 -1.68
C THR A 55 6.67 -10.93 -0.41
N ILE A 56 5.72 -11.86 -0.35
CA ILE A 56 4.92 -12.11 0.86
C ILE A 56 5.53 -13.34 1.54
N ASP A 57 6.48 -13.08 2.43
CA ASP A 57 6.98 -14.10 3.35
C ASP A 57 6.19 -14.01 4.67
N LEU A 58 6.00 -15.12 5.37
CA LEU A 58 5.45 -15.14 6.73
C LEU A 58 6.27 -14.25 7.69
N ASP A 59 7.54 -14.07 7.36
CA ASP A 59 8.52 -13.27 8.08
C ASP A 59 8.69 -11.85 7.52
N ARG A 60 8.03 -11.46 6.43
CA ARG A 60 8.22 -10.14 5.82
C ARG A 60 7.12 -9.82 4.84
N PHE A 61 6.44 -8.70 5.06
CA PHE A 61 5.56 -8.13 4.06
C PHE A 61 6.31 -7.08 3.26
N ALA A 62 6.61 -7.39 1.99
CA ALA A 62 7.24 -6.46 1.06
C ALA A 62 6.50 -6.46 -0.29
N LEU A 63 5.99 -5.29 -0.66
CA LEU A 63 5.45 -5.01 -1.98
C LEU A 63 6.42 -4.09 -2.70
N ALA A 64 7.07 -4.58 -3.76
CA ALA A 64 7.93 -3.77 -4.59
C ALA A 64 7.18 -3.30 -5.84
N GLY A 65 7.45 -2.06 -6.26
CA GLY A 65 6.98 -1.56 -7.53
C GLY A 65 5.48 -1.33 -7.63
N LEU A 66 4.77 -1.13 -6.52
CA LEU A 66 3.35 -0.78 -6.52
C LEU A 66 3.11 0.50 -7.32
N ILE A 67 2.25 0.43 -8.34
CA ILE A 67 1.91 1.53 -9.23
C ILE A 67 0.62 2.16 -8.74
N LEU A 68 0.65 3.44 -8.41
CA LEU A 68 -0.53 4.24 -8.08
C LEU A 68 -0.79 5.24 -9.20
N THR A 69 -1.97 5.22 -9.77
CA THR A 69 -2.40 6.10 -10.86
C THR A 69 -3.49 7.05 -10.39
N GLY A 70 -3.47 8.26 -10.95
CA GLY A 70 -4.31 9.34 -10.45
C GLY A 70 -4.20 10.62 -11.24
N SER A 71 -4.65 11.71 -10.63
CA SER A 71 -4.55 13.06 -11.17
C SER A 71 -4.03 14.04 -10.13
N ILE A 72 -3.33 15.07 -10.59
CA ILE A 72 -2.91 16.22 -9.80
C ILE A 72 -3.72 17.41 -10.28
N ARG A 73 -4.49 18.00 -9.36
CA ARG A 73 -5.20 19.25 -9.57
C ARG A 73 -4.41 20.40 -8.98
N VAL A 74 -3.92 21.30 -9.80
CA VAL A 74 -3.19 22.49 -9.35
C VAL A 74 -4.19 23.62 -9.08
N THR A 75 -4.37 24.00 -7.82
CA THR A 75 -5.36 24.99 -7.38
C THR A 75 -5.21 26.33 -8.11
N VAL A 76 -3.96 26.73 -8.37
CA VAL A 76 -3.64 28.05 -8.94
C VAL A 76 -4.04 28.18 -10.41
N ILE A 77 -3.97 27.08 -11.17
CA ILE A 77 -4.23 27.06 -12.62
C ILE A 77 -5.57 26.36 -12.94
N GLY A 78 -6.13 25.61 -11.98
CA GLY A 78 -7.30 24.77 -12.18
C GLY A 78 -7.05 23.59 -13.12
N ALA A 79 -5.80 23.36 -13.54
CA ALA A 79 -5.43 22.28 -14.43
C ALA A 79 -5.38 20.94 -13.68
N GLU A 80 -5.92 19.91 -14.32
CA GLU A 80 -5.81 18.52 -13.88
C GLU A 80 -4.85 17.77 -14.81
N ILE A 81 -3.89 17.07 -14.22
CA ILE A 81 -2.83 16.39 -14.95
C ILE A 81 -2.72 14.96 -14.45
N GLY A 82 -2.65 13.98 -15.35
CA GLY A 82 -2.48 12.58 -14.97
C GLY A 82 -1.16 12.36 -14.24
N ALA A 83 -1.18 11.58 -13.17
CA ALA A 83 -0.02 11.24 -12.37
C ALA A 83 0.10 9.73 -12.19
N ARG A 84 1.35 9.28 -12.09
CA ARG A 84 1.72 7.90 -11.84
C ARG A 84 2.85 7.88 -10.83
N VAL A 85 2.65 7.16 -9.74
CA VAL A 85 3.61 7.00 -8.65
C VAL A 85 3.98 5.53 -8.57
N VAL A 86 5.27 5.24 -8.43
CA VAL A 86 5.76 3.88 -8.17
C VAL A 86 6.32 3.89 -6.76
N VAL A 87 5.82 3.00 -5.91
CA VAL A 87 6.19 2.91 -4.49
C VAL A 87 6.56 1.49 -4.09
N ASP A 88 7.48 1.39 -3.15
CA ASP A 88 7.75 0.15 -2.44
C ASP A 88 7.18 0.29 -1.03
N VAL A 89 6.51 -0.76 -0.55
CA VAL A 89 5.96 -0.84 0.80
C VAL A 89 6.65 -1.99 1.50
N GLU A 90 7.31 -1.73 2.62
CA GLU A 90 7.96 -2.76 3.43
C GLU A 90 7.55 -2.63 4.89
N LYS A 91 7.11 -3.75 5.48
CA LYS A 91 6.88 -3.87 6.92
C LYS A 91 7.84 -4.93 7.51
N PRO A 92 8.90 -4.50 8.23
CA PRO A 92 9.79 -5.43 8.91
C PRO A 92 9.11 -6.06 10.15
N LEU A 93 9.52 -7.27 10.55
CA LEU A 93 8.95 -7.99 11.70
C LEU A 93 9.11 -7.25 13.01
N ASP A 94 10.28 -6.68 13.21
CA ASP A 94 10.63 -5.94 14.43
C ASP A 94 10.01 -4.53 14.46
N SER A 95 9.09 -4.22 13.54
CA SER A 95 8.42 -2.94 13.48
C SER A 95 6.91 -3.06 13.36
N ASP A 96 6.23 -2.32 14.23
CA ASP A 96 4.79 -2.08 14.13
C ASP A 96 4.42 -1.15 12.96
N ARG A 97 5.42 -0.59 12.26
CA ARG A 97 5.24 0.39 11.20
C ARG A 97 5.72 -0.14 9.86
N ALA A 98 4.89 0.07 8.84
CA ALA A 98 5.32 -0.03 7.46
C ALA A 98 6.03 1.25 7.02
N THR A 99 7.00 1.07 6.14
CA THR A 99 7.73 2.13 5.45
C THR A 99 7.31 2.16 3.99
N VAL A 100 7.23 3.36 3.41
CA VAL A 100 6.83 3.52 2.01
C VAL A 100 7.85 4.39 1.31
N GLN A 101 8.47 3.83 0.28
CA GLN A 101 9.49 4.52 -0.49
C GLN A 101 8.97 4.80 -1.91
N VAL A 102 8.81 6.08 -2.26
CA VAL A 102 8.49 6.46 -3.64
C VAL A 102 9.74 6.29 -4.51
N LYS A 103 9.71 5.32 -5.43
CA LYS A 103 10.78 5.07 -6.41
C LYS A 103 10.70 6.02 -7.58
N ALA A 104 9.49 6.24 -8.10
CA ALA A 104 9.29 7.08 -9.27
C ALA A 104 8.01 7.90 -9.13
N PHE A 105 8.05 9.12 -9.67
CA PHE A 105 6.90 10.00 -9.76
C PHE A 105 6.88 10.60 -11.15
N THR A 106 5.88 10.22 -11.94
CA THR A 106 5.74 10.63 -13.33
C THR A 106 4.42 11.38 -13.49
N VAL A 107 4.47 12.53 -14.14
CA VAL A 107 3.29 13.32 -14.48
C VAL A 107 3.16 13.28 -16.00
N LYS A 108 1.99 12.87 -16.51
CA LYS A 108 1.67 12.90 -17.95
C LYS A 108 1.37 14.34 -18.36
N ASP A 109 2.43 15.11 -18.49
CA ASP A 109 2.35 16.49 -18.92
C ASP A 109 2.09 16.57 -20.45
N LYS A 110 1.07 17.33 -20.86
CA LYS A 110 0.73 17.56 -22.28
C LYS A 110 1.55 18.71 -22.91
N GLY A 111 2.79 18.94 -22.47
CA GLY A 111 3.68 19.97 -23.01
C GLY A 111 3.69 21.30 -22.24
N MET A 112 3.11 21.35 -21.05
CA MET A 112 3.31 22.42 -20.07
C MET A 112 4.60 22.20 -19.26
N LYS A 113 5.72 22.74 -19.77
CA LYS A 113 6.98 22.94 -18.99
C LYS A 113 6.81 23.74 -17.67
N LEU A 114 5.59 24.18 -17.35
CA LEU A 114 5.21 24.90 -16.15
C LEU A 114 5.17 23.98 -14.91
N THR A 115 4.89 22.69 -15.07
CA THR A 115 4.80 21.73 -13.96
C THR A 115 6.17 21.39 -13.37
N GLU A 116 7.22 21.29 -14.20
CA GLU A 116 8.61 21.09 -13.75
C GLU A 116 9.18 22.30 -12.97
N LYS A 117 8.69 23.51 -13.22
CA LYS A 117 9.18 24.75 -12.56
C LYS A 117 8.33 25.21 -11.38
N ALA A 118 7.02 24.97 -11.40
CA ALA A 118 6.10 25.47 -10.37
C ALA A 118 5.99 24.54 -9.15
N LEU A 119 6.31 23.26 -9.31
CA LEU A 119 6.32 22.28 -8.22
C LEU A 119 7.70 21.63 -8.21
N SER A 120 8.51 21.92 -7.18
CA SER A 120 9.70 21.12 -6.91
C SER A 120 9.23 19.68 -6.73
N ILE A 121 9.48 18.84 -7.74
CA ILE A 121 9.03 17.45 -7.78
C ILE A 121 9.47 16.71 -6.51
N ASP A 122 10.61 17.08 -5.92
CA ASP A 122 11.10 16.53 -4.64
C ASP A 122 10.22 16.88 -3.44
N SER A 123 9.69 18.10 -3.35
CA SER A 123 8.73 18.47 -2.30
C SER A 123 7.44 17.67 -2.42
N LEU A 124 6.92 17.52 -3.65
CA LEU A 124 5.73 16.74 -3.90
C LEU A 124 5.96 15.26 -3.57
N LYS A 125 7.09 14.69 -3.99
CA LYS A 125 7.51 13.32 -3.60
C LYS A 125 7.53 13.16 -2.08
N HIS A 126 8.13 14.08 -1.34
CA HIS A 126 8.21 14.01 0.12
C HIS A 126 6.82 14.08 0.79
N PHE A 127 5.92 14.93 0.30
CA PHE A 127 4.53 14.98 0.80
C PHE A 127 3.76 13.70 0.49
N VAL A 128 3.94 13.16 -0.72
CA VAL A 128 3.30 11.91 -1.15
C VAL A 128 3.81 10.73 -0.34
N CYS A 129 5.12 10.61 -0.11
CA CYS A 129 5.70 9.62 0.80
C CYS A 129 5.04 9.71 2.17
N ASN A 130 5.14 10.87 2.85
CA ASN A 130 4.64 11.02 4.21
C ASN A 130 3.15 10.71 4.34
N ARG A 131 2.33 11.08 3.35
CA ARG A 131 0.89 10.79 3.38
C ARG A 131 0.57 9.33 3.09
N LEU A 132 1.26 8.71 2.14
CA LEU A 132 1.13 7.28 1.88
C LEU A 132 1.59 6.45 3.09
N GLU A 133 2.74 6.79 3.67
CA GLU A 133 3.25 6.18 4.90
C GLU A 133 2.26 6.33 6.04
N GLY A 134 1.71 7.54 6.26
CA GLY A 134 0.69 7.78 7.27
C GLY A 134 -0.54 6.89 7.06
N LYS A 135 -1.15 6.93 5.87
CA LYS A 135 -2.37 6.16 5.59
C LYS A 135 -2.15 4.65 5.67
N ILE A 136 -1.02 4.15 5.16
CA ILE A 136 -0.68 2.72 5.25
C ILE A 136 -0.49 2.31 6.71
N ASN A 137 0.24 3.10 7.51
CA ASN A 137 0.44 2.82 8.92
C ASN A 137 -0.86 2.91 9.73
N ASP A 138 -1.71 3.88 9.46
CA ASP A 138 -3.01 4.03 10.12
C ASP A 138 -3.92 2.80 9.85
N GLU A 139 -3.98 2.33 8.60
CA GLU A 139 -4.75 1.13 8.26
C GLU A 139 -4.18 -0.15 8.88
N ILE A 140 -2.84 -0.29 8.90
CA ILE A 140 -2.19 -1.43 9.57
C ILE A 140 -2.50 -1.42 11.07
N MET A 141 -2.38 -0.26 11.73
CA MET A 141 -2.65 -0.13 13.16
C MET A 141 -4.13 -0.35 13.50
N SER A 142 -5.04 0.13 12.66
CA SER A 142 -6.49 -0.07 12.83
C SER A 142 -6.84 -1.57 12.85
N ARG A 143 -6.23 -2.36 11.96
CA ARG A 143 -6.42 -3.82 11.91
C ARG A 143 -5.82 -4.57 13.09
N CYS A 144 -4.64 -4.17 13.57
CA CYS A 144 -4.05 -4.77 14.77
C CYS A 144 -4.94 -4.54 16.01
N LYS A 145 -5.61 -3.38 16.09
CA LYS A 145 -6.47 -3.04 17.22
C LYS A 145 -7.79 -3.81 17.23
N SER A 146 -8.42 -4.01 16.07
CA SER A 146 -9.70 -4.75 15.97
C SER A 146 -9.61 -6.23 16.33
N GLN A 147 -8.43 -6.86 16.29
CA GLN A 147 -8.28 -8.27 16.67
C GLN A 147 -8.09 -8.50 18.19
N LEU A 148 -7.67 -7.47 18.93
CA LEU A 148 -7.44 -7.57 20.38
C LEU A 148 -8.71 -7.32 21.20
N ASP A 149 -9.66 -6.56 20.67
CA ASP A 149 -10.90 -6.18 21.37
C ASP A 149 -11.96 -7.30 21.36
N GLY A 150 -11.86 -8.28 20.45
CA GLY A 150 -12.84 -9.37 20.31
C GLY A 150 -12.62 -10.60 21.21
N ARG A 151 -11.72 -10.53 22.20
CA ARG A 151 -11.35 -11.68 23.06
C ARG A 151 -11.70 -11.55 24.54
N GLN A 152 -12.47 -10.53 24.93
CA GLN A 152 -12.95 -10.35 26.31
C GLN A 152 -14.48 -10.29 26.34
N GLU A 153 -15.14 -11.44 26.33
CA GLU A 153 -16.46 -11.66 26.93
C GLU A 153 -16.87 -13.10 26.57
N ASN A 154 -16.68 -14.05 27.48
CA ASN A 154 -17.39 -15.34 27.60
C ASN A 154 -16.61 -16.26 28.55
N ASP A 155 -16.47 -15.91 29.83
CA ASP A 155 -16.12 -16.89 30.87
C ASP A 155 -16.38 -16.28 32.26
N ALA A 156 -17.66 -16.20 32.61
CA ALA A 156 -18.10 -16.03 33.99
C ALA A 156 -19.46 -16.69 34.14
N GLU A 157 -19.50 -18.03 34.12
CA GLU A 157 -20.63 -18.77 34.69
C GLU A 157 -20.51 -18.71 36.22
N PRO A 158 -21.47 -18.10 36.95
CA PRO A 158 -21.52 -18.22 38.40
C PRO A 158 -22.01 -19.62 38.77
N LEU A 159 -21.19 -20.37 39.50
CA LEU A 159 -21.58 -21.63 40.11
C LEU A 159 -22.66 -21.36 41.18
N ASP A 160 -23.88 -21.84 40.93
CA ASP A 160 -24.93 -21.96 41.94
C ASP A 160 -24.46 -22.90 43.07
N GLU A 161 -24.15 -22.32 44.24
CA GLU A 161 -23.99 -23.06 45.49
C GLU A 161 -25.37 -23.41 46.06
N HIS A 162 -25.83 -24.63 45.78
CA HIS A 162 -26.80 -25.33 46.62
C HIS A 162 -26.05 -26.17 47.66
N GLY A 163 -26.17 -25.78 48.94
CA GLY A 163 -25.74 -26.53 50.11
C GLY A 163 -26.28 -25.93 51.40
#